data_AF-A0A7S3YFP1-F1
#
_entry.id   AF-A0A7S3YFP1-F1
#
_cell.length_a   1.000
_cell.length_b   1.000
_cell.length_c   1.000
_cell.angle_alpha   90.00
_cell.angle_beta   90.00
_cell.angle_gamma   90.00
#
_symmetry.space_group_name_H-M   'P 1'
#
loop_
_entity.id
_entity.type
_entity.pdbx_description
1 polymer ?
#
loop_
_entity_poly.entity_id
_entity_poly.type
_entity_poly.pdbx_seq_one_letter_code
_entity_poly.pdbx_strand_id
1 'polypeptide(L)'
;PDFDKFSVSYSQRLLNGWVKQPSPCCAAASVAGAWNAVRGLPRRHPAALRHTHVLAHMTEMLEGQLREKQGRFERLLGCRTLDPLLEALTLRLEADGYPRAPRKSDPK
;
A
#
# COMPACT_ATOMS: atom_id res chain seq x y z
N PRO A 1 5.87 -20.33 -21.10
CA PRO A 1 4.92 -19.20 -21.28
C PRO A 1 5.65 -18.03 -21.93
N ASP A 2 5.20 -17.65 -23.12
CA ASP A 2 5.81 -16.63 -23.98
C ASP A 2 5.33 -15.25 -23.51
N PHE A 3 6.22 -14.40 -23.00
CA PHE A 3 5.88 -13.08 -22.42
C PHE A 3 6.08 -11.92 -23.40
N ASP A 4 6.13 -12.20 -24.71
CA ASP A 4 6.59 -11.25 -25.73
C ASP A 4 5.66 -10.05 -26.00
N LYS A 5 4.49 -9.95 -25.35
CA LYS A 5 3.52 -8.87 -25.61
C LYS A 5 2.80 -8.39 -24.35
N PHE A 6 3.53 -7.70 -23.48
CA PHE A 6 2.91 -6.87 -22.44
C PHE A 6 3.11 -5.39 -22.79
N SER A 7 2.02 -4.71 -23.17
CA SER A 7 1.99 -3.25 -23.34
C SER A 7 0.91 -2.65 -22.44
N VAL A 8 1.28 -1.65 -21.64
CA VAL A 8 0.31 -0.86 -20.86
C VAL A 8 0.12 0.48 -21.55
N SER A 9 -1.08 0.72 -22.04
CA SER A 9 -1.48 2.01 -22.60
C SER A 9 -2.48 2.69 -21.67
N TYR A 10 -2.27 3.97 -21.37
CA TYR A 10 -3.17 4.78 -20.55
C TYR A 10 -3.32 6.17 -21.15
N SER A 11 -4.44 6.84 -20.86
CA SER A 11 -4.63 8.23 -21.25
C SER A 11 -3.89 9.15 -20.29
N GLN A 12 -2.86 9.86 -20.78
CA GLN A 12 -2.14 10.84 -19.98
C GLN A 12 -3.06 11.95 -19.46
N ARG A 13 -4.11 12.33 -20.21
CA ARG A 13 -5.10 13.31 -19.76
C ARG A 13 -5.88 12.82 -18.54
N LEU A 14 -6.30 11.55 -18.55
CA LEU A 14 -6.98 10.95 -17.39
C LEU A 14 -6.03 10.82 -16.19
N LEU A 15 -4.77 10.44 -16.45
CA LEU A 15 -3.77 10.34 -15.38
C LEU A 15 -3.49 11.71 -14.74
N ASN A 16 -3.36 12.77 -15.54
CA ASN A 16 -3.15 14.12 -15.04
C ASN A 16 -4.36 14.66 -14.26
N GLY A 17 -5.57 14.20 -14.58
CA GLY A 17 -6.79 14.51 -13.82
C GLY A 17 -6.97 13.65 -12.57
N TRP A 18 -6.10 12.66 -12.32
CA TRP A 18 -6.26 11.75 -11.20
C TRP A 18 -5.96 12.44 -9.87
N VAL A 19 -6.98 12.53 -9.01
CA VAL A 19 -6.85 13.09 -7.67
C VAL A 19 -6.50 12.00 -6.67
N LYS A 20 -5.55 12.28 -5.78
CA LYS A 20 -5.22 11.40 -4.65
C LYS A 20 -6.48 11.18 -3.81
N GLN A 21 -6.85 9.92 -3.63
CA GLN A 21 -8.01 9.57 -2.83
C GLN A 21 -7.77 9.93 -1.35
N PRO A 22 -8.79 10.43 -0.63
CA PRO A 22 -8.63 10.86 0.76
C PRO A 22 -8.40 9.69 1.72
N SER A 23 -8.80 8.48 1.32
CA SER A 23 -8.57 7.27 2.10
C SER A 23 -8.04 6.12 1.23
N PRO A 24 -7.20 5.24 1.80
CA PRO A 24 -6.71 4.06 1.10
C PRO A 24 -7.83 3.08 0.73
N CYS A 25 -8.91 3.03 1.51
CA CYS A 25 -10.08 2.20 1.21
C CYS A 25 -10.77 2.65 -0.09
N CYS A 26 -10.90 3.97 -0.32
CA CYS A 26 -11.45 4.51 -1.57
C CYS A 26 -10.58 4.13 -2.77
N ALA A 27 -9.26 4.30 -2.66
CA ALA A 27 -8.32 3.90 -3.71
C ALA A 27 -8.43 2.39 -4.03
N ALA A 28 -8.46 1.56 -2.99
CA ALA A 28 -8.61 0.12 -3.14
C ALA A 28 -9.93 -0.29 -3.80
N ALA A 29 -11.03 0.40 -3.47
CA ALA A 29 -12.34 0.18 -4.10
C ALA A 29 -12.34 0.56 -5.58
N SER A 30 -11.73 1.69 -5.96
CA SER A 30 -11.60 2.11 -7.36
C SER A 30 -10.81 1.09 -8.18
N VAL A 31 -9.70 0.60 -7.66
CA VAL A 31 -8.88 -0.42 -8.33
C VAL A 31 -9.63 -1.75 -8.45
N ALA A 32 -10.28 -2.21 -7.38
CA ALA A 32 -11.09 -3.43 -7.42
C ALA A 32 -12.22 -3.34 -8.46
N GLY A 33 -12.90 -2.18 -8.52
CA GLY A 33 -13.95 -1.91 -9.50
C GLY A 33 -13.41 -1.94 -10.94
N ALA A 34 -12.31 -1.23 -11.20
CA ALA A 34 -11.67 -1.22 -12.51
C ALA A 34 -11.23 -2.61 -12.96
N TRP A 35 -10.59 -3.39 -12.07
CA TRP A 35 -10.18 -4.76 -12.37
C TRP A 35 -11.37 -5.66 -12.72
N ASN A 36 -12.43 -5.62 -11.90
CA ASN A 36 -13.62 -6.41 -12.14
C ASN A 36 -14.29 -6.02 -13.47
N ALA A 37 -14.35 -4.73 -13.80
CA ALA A 37 -14.90 -4.24 -15.06
C ALA A 37 -14.11 -4.75 -16.28
N VAL A 38 -12.78 -4.65 -16.24
CA VAL A 38 -11.89 -5.16 -17.31
C VAL A 38 -12.05 -6.66 -17.50
N ARG A 39 -12.30 -7.41 -16.41
CA ARG A 39 -12.46 -8.87 -16.42
C ARG A 39 -13.91 -9.32 -16.65
N GLY A 40 -14.86 -8.40 -16.83
CA GLY A 40 -16.28 -8.73 -16.99
C GLY A 40 -16.90 -9.42 -15.79
N LEU A 41 -16.37 -9.20 -14.57
CA LEU A 41 -16.80 -9.88 -13.36
C LEU A 41 -17.91 -9.09 -12.65
N PRO A 42 -19.16 -9.59 -12.59
CA PRO A 42 -20.21 -8.94 -11.82
C PRO A 42 -19.91 -9.01 -10.32
N ARG A 43 -20.50 -8.08 -9.55
CA ARG A 43 -20.22 -7.92 -8.10
C ARG A 43 -20.34 -9.20 -7.27
N ARG A 44 -21.27 -10.11 -7.62
CA ARG A 44 -21.51 -11.37 -6.92
C ARG A 44 -20.69 -12.54 -7.44
N HIS A 45 -19.88 -12.33 -8.48
CA HIS A 45 -19.04 -13.39 -9.03
C HIS A 45 -18.00 -13.83 -7.99
N PRO A 46 -17.78 -15.14 -7.77
CA PRO A 46 -16.84 -15.61 -6.75
C PRO A 46 -15.41 -15.07 -6.91
N ALA A 47 -14.97 -14.87 -8.16
CA ALA A 47 -13.65 -14.30 -8.48
C ALA A 47 -13.59 -12.76 -8.47
N ALA A 48 -14.70 -12.06 -8.20
CA ALA A 48 -14.69 -10.60 -8.18
C ALA A 48 -13.92 -10.08 -6.96
N LEU A 49 -13.00 -9.13 -7.20
CA LEU A 49 -12.25 -8.50 -6.13
C LEU A 49 -13.12 -7.56 -5.30
N ARG A 50 -12.88 -7.57 -3.99
CA ARG A 50 -13.39 -6.57 -3.05
C ARG A 50 -12.28 -5.57 -2.74
N HIS A 51 -12.65 -4.40 -2.24
CA HIS A 51 -11.69 -3.39 -1.80
C HIS A 51 -10.73 -3.93 -0.74
N THR A 52 -11.16 -4.86 0.12
CA THR A 52 -10.32 -5.50 1.13
C THR A 52 -9.17 -6.31 0.53
N HIS A 53 -9.39 -7.02 -0.58
CA HIS A 53 -8.33 -7.78 -1.26
C HIS A 53 -7.25 -6.84 -1.80
N VAL A 54 -7.68 -5.74 -2.41
CA VAL A 54 -6.74 -4.73 -2.95
C VAL A 54 -6.03 -3.99 -1.82
N LEU A 55 -6.73 -3.67 -0.73
CA LEU A 55 -6.15 -2.98 0.42
C LEU A 55 -5.05 -3.82 1.07
N ALA A 56 -5.26 -5.13 1.23
CA ALA A 56 -4.24 -6.05 1.74
C ALA A 56 -2.96 -5.98 0.89
N HIS A 57 -3.10 -6.01 -0.44
CA HIS A 57 -1.95 -5.92 -1.34
C HIS A 57 -1.25 -4.56 -1.29
N MET A 58 -2.02 -3.47 -1.18
CA MET A 58 -1.45 -2.12 -0.98
C MET A 58 -0.65 -2.04 0.33
N THR A 59 -1.13 -2.68 1.41
CA THR A 59 -0.39 -2.77 2.68
C THR A 59 0.94 -3.48 2.50
N GLU A 60 0.94 -4.67 1.87
CA GLU A 60 2.17 -5.43 1.59
C GLU A 60 3.20 -4.62 0.78
N MET A 61 2.75 -3.89 -0.24
CA MET A 61 3.61 -3.02 -1.05
C MET A 61 4.24 -1.91 -0.20
N LEU A 62 3.45 -1.24 0.64
CA LEU A 62 3.93 -0.16 1.50
C LEU A 62 4.90 -0.68 2.58
N GLU A 63 4.64 -1.86 3.13
CA GLU A 63 5.58 -2.52 4.04
C GLU A 63 6.89 -2.89 3.37
N GLY A 64 6.85 -3.36 2.11
CA GLY A 64 8.05 -3.59 1.31
C GLY A 64 8.88 -2.33 1.14
N GLN A 65 8.23 -1.24 0.73
CA GLN A 65 8.89 0.08 0.59
C GLN A 65 9.44 0.59 1.92
N LEU A 66 8.74 0.33 3.03
CA LEU A 66 9.22 0.70 4.36
C LEU A 66 10.50 -0.08 4.71
N ARG A 67 10.51 -1.40 4.50
CA ARG A 67 11.70 -2.24 4.73
C ARG A 67 12.89 -1.81 3.88
N GLU A 68 12.68 -1.50 2.60
CA GLU A 68 13.75 -1.01 1.71
C GLU A 68 14.36 0.31 2.20
N LYS A 69 13.51 1.24 2.64
CA LYS A 69 13.96 2.52 3.18
C LYS A 69 14.70 2.32 4.50
N GLN A 70 14.17 1.51 5.42
CA GLN A 70 14.84 1.17 6.67
C GLN A 70 16.23 0.57 6.40
N GLY A 71 16.31 -0.45 5.54
CA GLY A 71 17.61 -1.05 5.18
C GLY A 71 18.57 -0.06 4.52
N ARG A 72 18.06 0.92 3.75
CA ARG A 72 18.91 2.00 3.21
C ARG A 72 19.47 2.88 4.32
N PHE A 73 18.65 3.27 5.30
CA PHE A 73 19.09 4.08 6.44
C PHE A 73 20.09 3.32 7.32
N GLU A 74 19.85 2.04 7.60
CA GLU A 74 20.78 1.17 8.34
C GLU A 74 22.16 1.15 7.70
N ARG A 75 22.20 0.93 6.38
CA ARG A 75 23.46 0.98 5.60
C ARG A 75 24.14 2.33 5.66
N LEU A 76 23.39 3.43 5.49
CA LEU A 76 23.97 4.78 5.46
C LEU A 76 24.49 5.24 6.83
N LEU A 77 23.86 4.80 7.92
CA LEU A 77 24.24 5.13 9.29
C LEU A 77 25.26 4.13 9.87
N GLY A 78 25.59 3.06 9.14
CA GLY A 78 26.52 2.03 9.61
C GLY A 78 25.98 1.22 10.80
N CYS A 79 24.66 1.22 11.02
CA CYS A 79 24.03 0.48 12.11
C CYS A 79 23.38 -0.81 11.59
N ARG A 80 23.26 -1.81 12.47
CA ARG A 80 22.64 -3.10 12.13
C ARG A 80 21.11 -3.06 12.12
N THR A 81 20.52 -2.14 12.90
CA THR A 81 19.07 -1.96 13.01
C THR A 81 18.75 -0.51 13.39
N LEU A 82 17.58 -0.01 12.98
CA LEU A 82 17.01 1.27 13.42
C LEU A 82 16.07 1.15 14.62
N ASP A 83 15.83 -0.05 15.16
CA ASP A 83 14.85 -0.27 16.23
C ASP A 83 15.00 0.70 17.42
N PRO A 84 16.21 0.96 17.97
CA PRO A 84 16.36 1.90 19.08
C PRO A 84 15.94 3.33 18.73
N LEU A 85 16.18 3.76 17.49
CA LEU A 85 15.75 5.07 16.99
C LEU A 85 14.22 5.13 16.85
N LEU A 86 13.62 4.06 16.34
CA LEU A 86 12.16 3.97 16.16
C LEU A 86 11.43 3.92 17.50
N GLU A 87 12.01 3.25 18.50
CA GLU A 87 11.52 3.25 19.89
C GLU A 87 11.59 4.65 20.50
N ALA A 88 12.74 5.31 20.43
CA ALA A 88 12.92 6.67 20.95
C ALA A 88 11.97 7.67 20.25
N LEU A 89 11.78 7.54 18.94
CA LEU A 89 10.84 8.36 18.18
C LEU A 89 9.39 8.10 18.62
N THR A 90 9.02 6.83 18.86
CA THR A 90 7.66 6.47 19.29
C THR A 90 7.37 7.08 20.67
N LEU A 91 8.29 6.93 21.62
CA LEU A 91 8.19 7.55 22.95
C LEU A 91 8.05 9.08 22.86
N ARG A 92 8.78 9.72 21.95
CA ARG A 92 8.71 11.17 21.76
C ARG A 92 7.37 11.61 21.19
N LEU A 93 6.87 10.91 20.18
CA LEU A 93 5.57 11.22 19.57
C LEU A 93 4.41 11.03 20.55
N GLU A 94 4.48 10.01 21.41
CA GLU A 94 3.53 9.81 22.50
C GLU A 94 3.57 10.97 23.51
N ALA A 95 4.77 11.42 23.89
CA ALA A 95 4.93 12.58 24.78
C ALA A 95 4.38 13.89 24.16
N ASP A 96 4.51 14.05 22.84
CA ASP A 96 3.99 15.20 22.11
C ASP A 96 2.47 15.08 21.78
N GLY A 97 1.79 14.04 22.28
CA GLY A 97 0.34 13.86 22.12
C GLY A 97 -0.10 13.31 20.76
N TYR A 98 0.82 12.77 19.97
CA TYR A 98 0.56 12.09 18.70
C TYR A 98 0.74 10.57 18.86
N PRO A 99 -0.16 9.87 19.58
CA PRO A 99 -0.05 8.43 19.73
C PRO A 99 -0.10 7.79 18.35
N ARG A 100 0.89 6.94 18.07
CA ARG A 100 0.89 6.12 16.85
C ARG A 100 -0.36 5.25 16.92
N ALA A 101 -1.24 5.33 15.91
CA ALA A 101 -2.39 4.43 15.86
C ALA A 101 -1.88 2.98 15.99
N PRO A 102 -2.44 2.16 16.90
CA PRO A 102 -1.94 0.82 17.13
C PRO A 102 -1.92 0.06 15.80
N ARG A 103 -0.84 -0.70 15.53
CA ARG A 103 -0.86 -1.69 14.45
C ARG A 103 -2.08 -2.56 14.73
N LYS A 104 -3.09 -2.53 13.85
CA LYS A 104 -4.19 -3.51 13.94
C LYS A 104 -3.51 -4.86 13.80
N SER A 105 -3.49 -5.64 14.88
CA SER A 105 -2.96 -6.99 14.89
C SER A 105 -3.63 -7.79 13.78
N ASP A 106 -2.84 -8.63 13.11
CA ASP A 106 -3.33 -9.55 12.09
C ASP A 106 -4.59 -10.29 12.59
N PRO A 107 -5.63 -10.45 11.74
CA PRO A 107 -6.77 -11.26 12.11
C PRO A 107 -6.28 -12.69 12.42
N LYS A 108 -6.65 -13.18 13.61
CA LYS A 108 -6.55 -14.60 13.98
C LYS A 108 -7.25 -15.49 12.96
#